data_AF-A0A844IIH7-F1
#
_entry.id   AF-A0A844IIH7-F1
#
_cell.length_a   1.000
_cell.length_b   1.000
_cell.length_c   1.000
_cell.angle_alpha   90.00
_cell.angle_beta   90.00
_cell.angle_gamma   90.00
#
_symmetry.space_group_name_H-M   'P 1'
#
loop_
_entity.id
_entity.type
_entity.pdbx_description
1 polymer ?
#
loop_
_entity_poly.entity_id
_entity_poly.type
_entity_poly.pdbx_seq_one_letter_code
_entity_poly.pdbx_strand_id
1 'polypeptide(L)'
;MEWCVTLSLTHPTFAPYLIHIPNNVRYIDTTTEAIKEIASNPGGIYYASASEIVSQCNIKSLPIGQIKTSLVPPYRLPRIPQSKCPRRRNKINYDDFRNGNYPITRNLFVIIKQNGQSEEQAGKAYADWLLTDQGQELIENAGFIRIK
;
A
#
# COMPACT_ATOMS: atom_id res chain seq x y z
N MET A 1 -16.62 -13.43 -5.74
CA MET A 1 -16.81 -12.13 -6.43
C MET A 1 -15.71 -12.04 -7.46
N GLU A 2 -16.12 -12.30 -8.68
CA GLU A 2 -15.29 -12.58 -9.84
C GLU A 2 -14.46 -11.38 -10.26
N TRP A 3 -13.22 -11.68 -10.63
CA TRP A 3 -12.35 -10.80 -11.38
C TRP A 3 -12.93 -10.61 -12.78
N CYS A 4 -13.44 -9.42 -13.07
CA CYS A 4 -13.65 -9.00 -14.45
C CYS A 4 -12.29 -8.63 -15.05
N VAL A 5 -11.60 -9.63 -15.60
CA VAL A 5 -10.62 -9.43 -16.68
C VAL A 5 -11.05 -10.36 -17.81
N THR A 6 -12.15 -10.02 -18.48
CA THR A 6 -12.49 -10.58 -19.79
C THR A 6 -11.87 -9.68 -20.86
N LEU A 7 -10.58 -9.87 -21.14
CA LEU A 7 -9.99 -9.47 -22.42
C LEU A 7 -10.17 -10.66 -23.38
N SER A 8 -11.36 -10.76 -23.95
CA SER A 8 -11.60 -11.64 -25.11
C SER A 8 -10.98 -10.98 -26.34
N LEU A 9 -9.72 -11.33 -26.64
CA LEU A 9 -9.08 -11.01 -27.91
C LEU A 9 -9.29 -12.18 -28.87
N THR A 10 -10.48 -12.28 -29.44
CA THR A 10 -10.69 -13.07 -30.66
C THR A 10 -10.37 -12.19 -31.87
N HIS A 11 -9.08 -12.03 -32.22
CA HIS A 11 -8.59 -11.73 -33.58
C HIS A 11 -7.09 -12.09 -33.65
N PRO A 12 -6.66 -12.96 -34.58
CA PRO A 12 -5.29 -13.46 -34.60
C PRO A 12 -4.43 -12.54 -35.47
N THR A 13 -3.71 -11.57 -34.89
CA THR A 13 -2.57 -10.86 -35.55
C THR A 13 -1.80 -9.92 -34.62
N PHE A 14 -1.77 -10.17 -33.31
CA PHE A 14 -0.80 -9.54 -32.42
C PHE A 14 0.08 -10.62 -31.80
N ALA A 15 1.33 -10.69 -32.27
CA ALA A 15 2.36 -11.50 -31.63
C ALA A 15 2.47 -11.10 -30.15
N PRO A 16 2.29 -12.02 -29.20
CA PRO A 16 2.38 -11.67 -27.80
C PRO A 16 3.85 -11.41 -27.49
N TYR A 17 4.17 -10.19 -27.07
CA TYR A 17 5.34 -10.00 -26.23
C TYR A 17 5.12 -10.83 -24.97
N LEU A 18 5.63 -12.05 -24.96
CA LEU A 18 5.76 -12.88 -23.77
C LEU A 18 6.64 -12.08 -22.80
N ILE A 19 6.01 -11.44 -21.82
CA ILE A 19 6.71 -10.87 -20.68
C ILE A 19 7.36 -12.07 -19.98
N HIS A 20 8.64 -12.28 -20.24
CA HIS A 20 9.43 -13.29 -19.54
C HIS A 20 9.68 -12.78 -18.12
N ILE A 21 8.87 -13.24 -17.19
CA ILE A 21 9.07 -13.00 -15.77
C ILE A 21 10.20 -13.92 -15.32
N PRO A 22 11.33 -13.38 -14.82
CA PRO A 22 12.43 -14.22 -14.42
C PRO A 22 12.02 -15.12 -13.24
N ASN A 23 12.61 -16.32 -13.17
CA ASN A 23 12.22 -17.39 -12.23
C ASN A 23 12.32 -17.01 -10.74
N ASN A 24 12.96 -15.88 -10.42
CA ASN A 24 13.10 -15.36 -9.06
C ASN A 24 11.96 -14.40 -8.65
N VAL A 25 10.99 -14.14 -9.52
CA VAL A 25 9.79 -13.36 -9.21
C VAL A 25 8.64 -14.32 -8.90
N ARG A 26 7.99 -14.10 -7.76
CA ARG A 26 6.84 -14.90 -7.31
C ARG A 26 5.65 -13.98 -7.06
N TYR A 27 4.49 -14.38 -7.58
CA TYR A 27 3.22 -13.75 -7.24
C TYR A 27 2.78 -14.20 -5.85
N ILE A 28 2.33 -13.24 -5.04
CA ILE A 28 1.78 -13.45 -3.71
C ILE A 28 0.54 -12.57 -3.58
N ASP A 29 -0.56 -13.16 -3.13
CA ASP A 29 -1.88 -12.52 -3.20
C ASP A 29 -2.09 -11.45 -2.12
N THR A 30 -1.47 -11.60 -0.96
CA THR A 30 -1.70 -10.70 0.19
C THR A 30 -0.42 -10.13 0.80
N THR A 31 -0.51 -8.91 1.33
CA THR A 31 0.58 -8.28 2.09
C THR A 31 1.03 -9.16 3.26
N THR A 32 0.08 -9.82 3.95
CA THR A 32 0.38 -10.69 5.10
C THR A 32 1.23 -11.89 4.72
N GLU A 33 0.92 -12.56 3.60
CA GLU A 33 1.74 -13.67 3.10
C GLU A 33 3.11 -13.19 2.63
N ALA A 34 3.16 -12.04 1.95
CA ALA A 34 4.42 -11.46 1.48
C ALA A 34 5.36 -11.09 2.65
N ILE A 35 4.81 -10.55 3.75
CA ILE A 35 5.59 -10.27 4.97
C ILE A 35 6.19 -11.56 5.55
N LYS A 36 5.41 -12.66 5.61
CA LYS A 36 5.90 -13.96 6.11
C LYS A 36 6.99 -14.54 5.20
N GLU A 37 6.81 -14.43 3.88
CA GLU A 37 7.76 -14.91 2.89
C GLU A 37 9.09 -14.15 3.00
N ILE A 38 9.07 -12.81 3.01
CA ILE A 38 10.29 -12.00 3.10
C ILE A 38 11.02 -12.20 4.43
N ALA A 39 10.27 -12.35 5.53
CA ALA A 39 10.88 -12.62 6.83
C ALA A 39 11.70 -13.93 6.84
N SER A 40 11.35 -14.90 5.99
CA SER A 40 12.02 -16.20 5.87
C SER A 40 13.06 -16.24 4.73
N ASN A 41 13.09 -15.25 3.85
CA ASN A 41 13.95 -15.22 2.66
C ASN A 41 14.81 -13.94 2.62
N PRO A 42 16.04 -13.98 3.17
CA PRO A 42 16.96 -12.85 3.11
C PRO A 42 17.20 -12.38 1.67
N GLY A 43 17.06 -11.08 1.43
CA GLY A 43 17.19 -10.48 0.09
C GLY A 43 15.87 -10.41 -0.70
N GLY A 44 14.78 -10.99 -0.20
CA GLY A 44 13.45 -10.80 -0.77
C GLY A 44 12.99 -9.34 -0.69
N ILE A 45 12.34 -8.85 -1.75
CA ILE A 45 11.82 -7.49 -1.86
C ILE A 45 10.34 -7.56 -2.24
N TYR A 46 9.53 -6.74 -1.57
CA TYR A 46 8.10 -6.58 -1.83
C TYR A 46 7.71 -5.13 -1.62
N TYR A 47 6.61 -4.71 -2.24
CA TYR A 47 6.04 -3.38 -2.05
C TYR A 47 4.62 -3.50 -1.49
N ALA A 48 4.28 -2.64 -0.52
CA ALA A 48 2.96 -2.57 0.10
C ALA A 48 2.73 -1.19 0.73
N SER A 49 1.55 -0.99 1.32
CA SER A 49 1.24 0.25 2.03
C SER A 49 2.19 0.47 3.22
N ALA A 50 2.61 1.72 3.44
CA ALA A 50 3.43 2.06 4.60
C ALA A 50 2.75 1.70 5.93
N SER A 51 1.41 1.82 5.98
CA SER A 51 0.59 1.42 7.14
C SER A 51 0.71 -0.05 7.50
N GLU A 52 0.95 -0.92 6.52
CA GLU A 52 1.09 -2.36 6.74
C GLU A 52 2.53 -2.78 7.08
N ILE A 53 3.53 -2.01 6.62
CA ILE A 53 4.94 -2.41 6.63
C ILE A 53 5.75 -1.73 7.73
N VAL A 54 5.55 -0.44 8.00
CA VAL A 54 6.47 0.35 8.84
C VAL A 54 6.56 -0.20 10.26
N SER A 55 5.44 -0.61 10.86
CA SER A 55 5.40 -1.13 12.23
C SER A 55 5.74 -2.61 12.37
N GLN A 56 6.09 -3.30 11.27
CA GLN A 56 6.46 -4.71 11.29
C GLN A 56 7.85 -4.90 11.89
N CYS A 57 8.01 -5.96 12.68
CA CYS A 57 9.25 -6.20 13.42
C CYS A 57 10.22 -7.15 12.70
N ASN A 58 9.70 -8.05 11.86
CA ASN A 58 10.48 -9.13 11.25
C ASN A 58 10.98 -8.78 9.84
N ILE A 59 10.69 -7.58 9.36
CA ILE A 59 11.13 -7.08 8.06
C ILE A 59 11.67 -5.66 8.20
N LYS A 60 12.39 -5.19 7.18
CA LYS A 60 12.97 -3.85 7.12
C LYS A 60 12.34 -3.06 5.98
N SER A 61 11.71 -1.94 6.29
CA SER A 61 11.35 -0.94 5.28
C SER A 61 12.60 -0.18 4.80
N LEU A 62 12.66 0.09 3.50
CA LEU A 62 13.78 0.73 2.84
C LEU A 62 13.45 2.19 2.51
N PRO A 63 14.38 3.14 2.74
CA PRO A 63 14.30 4.47 2.17
C PRO A 63 14.35 4.41 0.64
N ILE A 64 13.51 5.19 -0.02
CA ILE A 64 13.50 5.33 -1.48
C ILE A 64 13.49 6.81 -1.83
N GLY A 65 13.99 7.14 -3.02
CA GLY A 65 14.10 8.50 -3.50
C GLY A 65 13.86 8.57 -5.00
N GLN A 66 13.42 9.72 -5.48
CA GLN A 66 13.34 9.97 -6.93
C GLN A 66 14.72 9.97 -7.58
N ILE A 67 15.75 10.33 -6.81
CA ILE A 67 17.16 10.32 -7.20
C ILE A 67 17.99 9.52 -6.20
N LYS A 68 19.09 8.92 -6.67
CA LYS A 68 19.94 7.99 -5.88
C LYS A 68 20.51 8.60 -4.60
N THR A 69 20.73 9.91 -4.56
CA THR A 69 21.37 10.62 -3.45
C THR A 69 20.40 11.15 -2.41
N SER A 70 19.10 11.18 -2.69
CA SER A 70 18.07 11.77 -1.82
C SER A 70 17.03 10.72 -1.45
N LEU A 71 17.40 9.83 -0.53
CA LEU A 71 16.51 8.77 -0.05
C LEU A 71 15.68 9.25 1.14
N VAL A 72 14.37 9.02 1.07
CA VAL A 72 13.41 9.38 2.10
C VAL A 72 12.92 8.09 2.78
N PRO A 73 13.12 7.92 4.10
CA PRO A 73 12.61 6.75 4.82
C PRO A 73 11.08 6.84 5.00
N PRO A 74 10.33 5.72 4.91
CA PRO A 74 8.90 5.73 5.20
C PRO A 74 8.57 5.82 6.70
N TYR A 75 9.58 5.92 7.57
CA TYR A 75 9.45 5.93 9.02
C TYR A 75 10.16 7.13 9.65
N ARG A 76 9.70 7.53 10.83
CA ARG A 76 10.32 8.61 11.61
C ARG A 76 11.72 8.21 12.06
N LEU A 77 12.68 9.10 11.87
CA LEU A 77 14.03 8.92 12.38
C LEU A 77 14.08 9.17 13.90
N PRO A 78 14.99 8.50 14.63
CA PRO A 78 15.86 7.41 14.16
C PRO A 78 15.10 6.09 13.98
N ARG A 79 15.61 5.22 13.08
CA ARG A 79 15.07 3.85 12.92
C ARG A 79 15.14 3.10 14.24
N ILE A 80 14.02 2.51 14.65
CA ILE A 80 13.95 1.63 15.81
C ILE A 80 14.49 0.24 15.43
N PRO A 81 15.50 -0.28 16.16
CA PRO A 81 16.07 -1.59 15.87
C PRO A 81 15.12 -2.72 16.31
N GLN A 82 15.23 -3.86 15.64
CA GLN A 82 14.40 -5.04 15.89
C GLN A 82 14.50 -5.57 17.32
N SER A 83 15.64 -5.37 18.01
CA SER A 83 15.81 -5.75 19.42
C SER A 83 14.87 -5.00 20.39
N LYS A 84 14.24 -3.90 19.96
CA LYS A 84 13.25 -3.16 20.74
C LYS A 84 11.81 -3.59 20.45
N CYS A 85 11.60 -4.44 19.45
CA CYS A 85 10.29 -5.00 19.15
C CYS A 85 9.91 -6.13 20.15
N PRO A 86 8.60 -6.37 20.37
CA PRO A 86 7.46 -5.59 19.87
C PRO A 86 7.17 -4.35 20.73
N ARG A 87 7.91 -4.14 21.84
CA ARG A 87 7.67 -3.05 22.82
C ARG A 87 7.75 -1.66 22.21
N ARG A 88 8.64 -1.45 21.23
CA ARG A 88 8.77 -0.19 20.49
C ARG A 88 8.90 -0.51 19.00
N ARG A 89 8.01 0.05 18.19
CA ARG A 89 7.94 -0.15 16.72
C ARG A 89 8.20 1.16 15.99
N ASN A 90 8.69 1.08 14.76
CA ASN A 90 8.79 2.25 13.90
C ASN A 90 7.40 2.88 13.67
N LYS A 91 7.37 4.20 13.54
CA LYS A 91 6.16 4.98 13.22
C LYS A 91 6.32 5.59 11.84
N ILE A 92 5.22 5.70 11.12
CA ILE A 92 5.18 6.27 9.76
C ILE A 92 5.60 7.74 9.82
N ASN A 93 6.38 8.17 8.82
CA ASN A 93 6.75 9.58 8.66
C ASN A 93 5.67 10.35 7.88
N TYR A 94 4.55 10.63 8.54
CA TYR A 94 3.41 11.29 7.91
C TYR A 94 3.75 12.61 7.22
N ASP A 95 4.73 13.37 7.71
CA ASP A 95 5.09 14.67 7.12
C ASP A 95 5.72 14.52 5.73
N ASP A 96 6.61 13.55 5.53
CA ASP A 96 7.21 13.30 4.21
C ASP A 96 6.21 12.74 3.20
N PHE A 97 5.23 11.95 3.66
CA PHE A 97 4.14 11.50 2.80
C PHE A 97 3.20 12.65 2.45
N ARG A 98 2.84 13.50 3.41
CA ARG A 98 1.91 14.62 3.23
C ARG A 98 2.46 15.71 2.32
N ASN A 99 3.77 15.98 2.42
CA ASN A 99 4.42 17.03 1.63
C ASN A 99 4.90 16.54 0.26
N GLY A 100 4.69 15.26 -0.08
CA GLY A 100 5.12 14.69 -1.36
C GLY A 100 6.62 14.41 -1.46
N ASN A 101 7.35 14.43 -0.34
CA ASN A 101 8.78 14.09 -0.30
C ASN A 101 8.99 12.58 -0.54
N TYR A 102 8.09 11.74 0.00
CA TYR A 102 8.13 10.31 -0.26
C TYR A 102 7.58 10.00 -1.66
N PRO A 103 8.35 9.35 -2.54
CA PRO A 103 8.07 9.33 -3.98
C PRO A 103 6.91 8.43 -4.41
N ILE A 104 6.42 7.54 -3.55
CA ILE A 104 5.34 6.60 -3.88
C ILE A 104 4.18 6.80 -2.90
N THR A 105 3.13 7.43 -3.39
CA THR A 105 1.85 7.61 -2.71
C THR A 105 0.72 7.19 -3.64
N ARG A 106 -0.41 6.74 -3.07
CA ARG A 106 -1.62 6.42 -3.83
C ARG A 106 -2.84 6.92 -3.07
N ASN A 107 -3.85 7.35 -3.81
CA ASN A 107 -5.16 7.64 -3.23
C ASN A 107 -5.90 6.32 -2.98
N LEU A 108 -6.66 6.28 -1.89
CA LEU A 108 -7.67 5.26 -1.67
C LEU A 108 -9.01 5.79 -2.17
N PHE A 109 -9.78 4.93 -2.81
CA PHE A 109 -11.05 5.30 -3.43
C PHE A 109 -12.17 4.45 -2.85
N VAL A 110 -13.32 5.09 -2.63
CA VAL A 110 -14.59 4.41 -2.41
C VAL A 110 -15.28 4.29 -3.76
N ILE A 111 -15.52 3.06 -4.23
CA ILE A 111 -16.19 2.80 -5.51
C ILE A 111 -17.66 2.50 -5.21
N ILE A 112 -18.56 3.33 -5.74
CA ILE A 112 -20.00 3.24 -5.50
C ILE A 112 -20.70 2.90 -6.82
N LYS A 113 -21.54 1.86 -6.81
CA LYS A 113 -22.42 1.53 -7.94
C LYS A 113 -23.55 2.55 -8.01
N GLN A 114 -23.72 3.21 -9.15
CA GLN A 114 -24.82 4.14 -9.39
C GLN A 114 -26.02 3.38 -9.97
N ASN A 115 -27.04 3.14 -9.17
CA ASN A 115 -28.25 2.39 -9.54
C ASN A 115 -29.54 2.94 -8.92
N GLY A 116 -29.48 4.03 -8.16
CA GLY A 116 -30.62 4.62 -7.45
C GLY A 116 -31.18 3.76 -6.33
N GLN A 117 -30.49 2.69 -5.92
CA GLN A 117 -30.94 1.76 -4.89
C GLN A 117 -30.29 2.08 -3.53
N SER A 118 -30.73 1.37 -2.48
CA SER A 118 -30.27 1.55 -1.10
C SER A 118 -28.75 1.46 -0.94
N GLU A 119 -28.09 0.65 -1.76
CA GLU A 119 -26.66 0.40 -1.75
C GLU A 119 -25.88 1.63 -2.23
N GLU A 120 -26.42 2.39 -3.19
CA GLU A 120 -25.85 3.67 -3.61
C GLU A 120 -25.92 4.69 -2.46
N GLN A 121 -27.07 4.79 -1.79
CA GLN A 121 -27.25 5.69 -0.64
C GLN A 121 -26.30 5.34 0.50
N ALA A 122 -26.18 4.05 0.84
CA ALA A 122 -25.27 3.58 1.88
C ALA A 122 -23.80 3.87 1.53
N GLY A 123 -23.39 3.63 0.28
CA GLY A 123 -22.05 3.94 -0.20
C GLY A 123 -21.71 5.42 -0.13
N LYS A 124 -22.65 6.29 -0.53
CA LYS A 124 -22.49 7.76 -0.42
C LYS A 124 -22.40 8.20 1.03
N ALA A 125 -23.31 7.75 1.89
CA ALA A 125 -23.29 8.08 3.31
C ALA A 125 -21.98 7.65 3.99
N TYR A 126 -21.43 6.48 3.64
CA TYR A 126 -20.14 6.03 4.15
C TYR A 126 -18.97 6.89 3.63
N ALA A 127 -18.96 7.22 2.33
CA ALA A 127 -17.96 8.11 1.77
C ALA A 127 -18.00 9.49 2.42
N ASP A 128 -19.18 10.09 2.57
CA ASP A 128 -19.38 11.38 3.23
C ASP A 128 -18.94 11.34 4.69
N TRP A 129 -19.25 10.25 5.41
CA TRP A 129 -18.80 10.06 6.79
C TRP A 129 -17.26 9.98 6.90
N LEU A 130 -16.58 9.30 5.98
CA LEU A 130 -15.12 9.25 5.95
C LEU A 130 -14.49 10.65 5.76
N LEU A 131 -15.20 11.59 5.13
CA LEU A 131 -14.74 12.97 4.95
C LEU A 131 -14.93 13.87 6.17
N THR A 132 -15.67 13.43 7.19
CA THR A 132 -15.82 14.18 8.46
C THR A 132 -14.52 14.18 9.27
N ASP A 133 -14.41 15.09 10.25
CA ASP A 133 -13.24 15.13 11.16
C ASP A 133 -13.02 13.79 11.88
N GLN A 134 -14.10 13.15 12.34
CA GLN A 134 -14.04 11.84 12.99
C GLN A 134 -13.55 10.76 12.01
N GLY A 135 -14.05 10.77 10.77
CA GLY A 135 -13.60 9.84 9.73
C GLY A 135 -12.10 10.01 9.41
N GLN A 136 -11.65 11.26 9.27
CA GLN A 136 -10.25 11.60 9.01
C GLN A 136 -9.32 11.24 10.18
N GLU A 137 -9.78 11.39 11.43
CA GLU A 137 -9.04 10.93 12.61
C GLU A 137 -8.83 9.41 12.59
N LEU A 138 -9.87 8.64 12.26
CA LEU A 138 -9.77 7.19 12.14
C LEU A 138 -8.85 6.76 10.99
N ILE A 139 -8.87 7.48 9.85
CA ILE A 139 -7.95 7.26 8.73
C ILE A 139 -6.49 7.47 9.16
N GLU A 140 -6.19 8.55 9.89
CA GLU A 140 -4.84 8.83 10.39
C GLU A 140 -4.38 7.76 11.40
N ASN A 141 -5.26 7.36 12.32
CA ASN A 141 -5.03 6.29 13.29
C ASN A 141 -4.80 4.92 12.63
N ALA A 142 -5.44 4.66 11.49
CA ALA A 142 -5.21 3.47 10.67
C ALA A 142 -3.88 3.50 9.87
N GLY A 143 -3.09 4.57 9.99
CA GLY A 143 -1.78 4.67 9.35
C GLY A 143 -1.77 5.40 8.00
N PHE A 144 -2.87 6.06 7.62
CA PHE A 144 -2.97 6.79 6.35
C PHE A 144 -2.79 8.30 6.52
N ILE A 145 -2.65 9.01 5.40
CA ILE A 145 -2.60 10.47 5.39
C ILE A 145 -4.02 11.00 5.25
N ARG A 146 -4.46 11.80 6.23
CA ARG A 146 -5.71 12.53 6.14
C ARG A 146 -5.74 13.48 4.94
N ILE A 147 -6.89 13.64 4.32
CA ILE A 147 -7.16 14.67 3.32
C ILE A 147 -7.72 15.92 4.01
N LYS A 148 -7.45 17.09 3.41
CA LYS A 148 -7.93 18.39 3.89
C LYS A 148 -9.30 18.70 3.31
#